data_AF-A0A6A4P782-F1
#
_entry.id   AF-A0A6A4P782-F1
#
_cell.length_a   1.000
_cell.length_b   1.000
_cell.length_c   1.000
_cell.angle_alpha   90.00
_cell.angle_beta   90.00
_cell.angle_gamma   90.00
#
_symmetry.space_group_name_H-M   'P 1'
#
loop_
_entity.id
_entity.type
_entity.pdbx_description
1 polymer ?
#
loop_
_entity_poly.entity_id
_entity_poly.type
_entity_poly.pdbx_seq_one_letter_code
_entity_poly.pdbx_strand_id
1 'polypeptide(L)'
;MILGQAKVVRYFPNYERTLDIAKTVMKERSYVHRRTDEIIHLSKDGKLEEIMHAKSCSDLYKVVGEDFWLTTWCNSTAFEGKQLEGTRITLVKKGEHGFDFAIRTPCTPARWEDFDAEMTMAWEAICNAYCGKNYGSADFDTLENVRDAILRMTYYWYNFMPLSRGSGVVGFVVMLSLLLAANMEFTGSIPQGLQVDWEAILSLDPNSFVDSVKTWLYPTLKVTTSLKDYPDIASTFETTGSVIAALSSFDD
;
A
#
# COMPACT_ATOMS: atom_id res chain seq x y z
N MET A 1 -6.07 -23.36 15.17
CA MET A 1 -6.93 -22.16 15.26
C MET A 1 -6.07 -20.93 14.99
N ILE A 2 -6.49 -20.02 14.11
CA ILE A 2 -5.79 -18.73 13.93
C ILE A 2 -6.17 -17.82 15.10
N LEU A 3 -5.18 -17.20 15.74
CA LEU A 3 -5.34 -16.25 16.85
C LEU A 3 -4.71 -14.91 16.44
N GLY A 4 -5.07 -13.81 17.10
CA GLY A 4 -4.46 -12.50 16.84
C GLY A 4 -5.06 -11.71 15.67
N GLN A 5 -4.21 -10.96 14.93
CA GLN A 5 -4.68 -10.00 13.92
C GLN A 5 -5.47 -10.66 12.79
N ALA A 6 -5.16 -11.90 12.42
CA ALA A 6 -5.92 -12.65 11.42
C ALA A 6 -7.31 -13.11 11.90
N LYS A 7 -7.79 -12.79 13.11
CA LYS A 7 -9.23 -12.85 13.46
C LYS A 7 -9.89 -11.48 13.56
N VAL A 8 -9.14 -10.41 13.29
CA VAL A 8 -9.68 -9.06 13.19
C VAL A 8 -10.32 -8.93 11.81
N VAL A 9 -11.51 -8.31 11.76
CA VAL A 9 -12.29 -8.06 10.53
C VAL A 9 -11.43 -7.45 9.41
N ARG A 10 -10.40 -6.67 9.78
CA ARG A 10 -9.46 -6.08 8.83
C ARG A 10 -8.52 -7.07 8.13
N TYR A 11 -8.02 -8.11 8.79
CA TYR A 11 -6.99 -8.99 8.21
C TYR A 11 -7.51 -10.37 7.85
N PHE A 12 -8.52 -10.87 8.58
CA PHE A 12 -9.09 -12.20 8.34
C PHE A 12 -9.55 -12.42 6.88
N PRO A 13 -10.20 -11.45 6.20
CA PRO A 13 -10.62 -11.65 4.80
C PRO A 13 -9.45 -11.90 3.83
N ASN A 14 -8.25 -11.41 4.16
CA ASN A 14 -7.06 -11.56 3.31
C ASN A 14 -6.15 -12.72 3.75
N TYR A 15 -6.60 -13.57 4.68
CA TYR A 15 -5.81 -14.69 5.19
C TYR A 15 -5.27 -15.59 4.06
N GLU A 16 -6.15 -16.08 3.19
CA GLU A 16 -5.77 -17.01 2.12
C GLU A 16 -4.80 -16.36 1.13
N ARG A 17 -5.09 -15.13 0.69
CA ARG A 17 -4.21 -14.35 -0.18
C ARG A 17 -2.83 -14.12 0.44
N THR A 18 -2.79 -13.80 1.73
CA THR A 18 -1.53 -13.58 2.45
C THR A 18 -0.73 -14.88 2.60
N LEU A 19 -1.41 -16.01 2.85
CA LEU A 19 -0.79 -17.33 2.90
C LEU A 19 -0.18 -17.70 1.55
N ASP A 20 -0.90 -17.46 0.45
CA ASP A 20 -0.40 -17.75 -0.89
C ASP A 20 0.78 -16.86 -1.28
N ILE A 21 0.74 -15.56 -0.96
CA ILE A 21 1.90 -14.67 -1.14
C ILE A 21 3.10 -15.13 -0.31
N ALA A 22 2.89 -15.52 0.95
CA ALA A 22 3.95 -16.07 1.78
C ALA A 22 4.62 -17.29 1.14
N LYS A 23 3.82 -18.24 0.60
CA LYS A 23 4.31 -19.42 -0.10
C LYS A 23 5.11 -19.06 -1.36
N THR A 24 4.60 -18.11 -2.16
CA THR A 24 5.29 -17.61 -3.35
C THR A 24 6.64 -17.00 -2.99
N VAL A 25 6.68 -16.13 -1.97
CA VAL A 25 7.92 -15.53 -1.46
C VAL A 25 8.91 -16.60 -0.99
N MET A 26 8.44 -17.57 -0.19
CA MET A 26 9.29 -18.66 0.30
C MET A 26 9.88 -19.47 -0.83
N LYS A 27 9.11 -19.72 -1.90
CA LYS A 27 9.57 -20.43 -3.09
C LYS A 27 10.63 -19.64 -3.86
N GLU A 28 10.38 -18.36 -4.13
CA GLU A 28 11.27 -17.51 -4.92
C GLU A 28 12.59 -17.22 -4.21
N ARG A 29 12.53 -16.93 -2.90
CA ARG A 29 13.72 -16.58 -2.11
C ARG A 29 14.44 -17.78 -1.55
N SER A 30 13.75 -18.90 -1.37
CA SER A 30 14.29 -20.11 -0.75
C SER A 30 14.83 -19.88 0.68
N TYR A 31 14.37 -18.85 1.39
CA TYR A 31 14.66 -18.63 2.79
C TYR A 31 13.56 -17.85 3.52
N VAL A 32 13.58 -17.93 4.85
CA VAL A 32 12.86 -17.06 5.79
C VAL A 32 13.79 -16.68 6.94
N HIS A 33 13.36 -15.77 7.80
CA HIS A 33 14.10 -15.39 9.00
C HIS A 33 13.45 -16.00 10.24
N ARG A 34 14.27 -16.53 11.15
CA ARG A 34 13.79 -16.88 12.51
C ARG A 34 13.63 -15.61 13.35
N ARG A 35 13.09 -15.77 14.56
CA ARG A 35 12.87 -14.67 15.51
C ARG A 35 14.14 -13.87 15.86
N THR A 36 15.32 -14.48 15.77
CA THR A 36 16.63 -13.82 16.00
C THR A 36 17.22 -13.17 14.74
N ASP A 37 16.43 -13.03 13.67
CA ASP A 37 16.79 -12.50 12.35
C ASP A 37 17.80 -13.33 11.55
N GLU A 38 18.23 -14.48 12.07
CA GLU A 38 19.05 -15.44 11.33
C GLU A 38 18.25 -16.13 10.20
N ILE A 39 18.96 -16.55 9.15
CA ILE A 39 18.35 -17.14 7.96
C ILE A 39 18.07 -18.64 8.18
N ILE A 40 16.83 -19.04 7.87
CA ILE A 40 16.45 -20.44 7.68
C ILE A 40 16.39 -20.70 6.17
N HIS A 41 17.33 -21.48 5.65
CA HIS A 41 17.28 -21.91 4.25
C HIS A 41 16.21 -22.98 4.03
N LEU A 42 15.42 -22.81 2.97
CA LEU A 42 14.30 -23.68 2.60
C LEU A 42 14.62 -24.60 1.41
N SER A 43 15.76 -24.40 0.74
CA SER A 43 16.16 -25.16 -0.45
C SER A 43 16.56 -26.62 -0.18
N LYS A 44 16.61 -27.04 1.09
CA LYS A 44 17.00 -28.40 1.49
C LYS A 44 15.77 -29.27 1.74
N ASP A 45 15.97 -30.57 1.60
CA ASP A 45 15.07 -31.61 2.12
C ASP A 45 13.62 -31.57 1.60
N GLY A 46 13.39 -31.08 0.37
CA GLY A 46 12.05 -31.03 -0.24
C GLY A 46 11.07 -30.04 0.41
N LYS A 47 11.57 -29.16 1.29
CA LYS A 47 10.73 -28.20 2.03
C LYS A 47 9.95 -27.27 1.12
N LEU A 48 10.52 -26.87 -0.02
CA LEU A 48 9.84 -26.00 -0.98
C LEU A 48 8.60 -26.67 -1.58
N GLU A 49 8.68 -27.95 -1.94
CA GLU A 49 7.49 -28.67 -2.38
C GLU A 49 6.44 -28.75 -1.27
N GLU A 50 6.82 -29.07 -0.03
CA GLU A 50 5.90 -29.14 1.10
C GLU A 50 5.24 -27.78 1.40
N ILE A 51 5.99 -26.68 1.33
CA ILE A 51 5.48 -25.32 1.48
C ILE A 51 4.40 -25.02 0.44
N MET A 52 4.60 -25.42 -0.82
CA MET A 52 3.59 -25.18 -1.86
C MET A 52 2.30 -25.97 -1.63
N HIS A 53 2.37 -27.13 -0.98
CA HIS A 53 1.21 -27.94 -0.62
C HIS A 53 0.56 -27.53 0.71
N ALA A 54 1.20 -26.68 1.52
CA ALA A 54 0.66 -26.18 2.77
C ALA A 54 -0.67 -25.44 2.55
N LYS A 55 -1.68 -25.77 3.37
CA LYS A 55 -3.03 -25.18 3.32
C LYS A 55 -3.34 -24.34 4.56
N SER A 56 -2.44 -24.32 5.53
CA SER A 56 -2.64 -23.63 6.80
C SER A 56 -1.34 -23.13 7.42
N CYS A 57 -1.45 -22.19 8.37
CA CYS A 57 -0.31 -21.79 9.21
C CYS A 57 0.32 -22.99 9.93
N SER A 58 -0.48 -23.99 10.33
CA SER A 58 0.06 -25.17 11.00
C SER A 58 0.92 -26.00 10.07
N ASP A 59 0.58 -26.08 8.78
CA ASP A 59 1.36 -26.82 7.81
C ASP A 59 2.67 -26.09 7.54
N LEU A 60 2.63 -24.78 7.28
CA LEU A 60 3.84 -23.97 7.10
C LEU A 60 4.77 -24.05 8.32
N TYR A 61 4.24 -23.93 9.53
CA TYR A 61 5.03 -24.02 10.75
C TYR A 61 5.69 -25.39 10.90
N LYS A 62 5.00 -26.49 10.56
CA LYS A 62 5.58 -27.83 10.61
C LYS A 62 6.77 -27.99 9.65
N VAL A 63 6.67 -27.44 8.44
CA VAL A 63 7.73 -27.53 7.43
C VAL A 63 8.94 -26.66 7.81
N VAL A 64 8.70 -25.43 8.28
CA VAL A 64 9.78 -24.53 8.70
C VAL A 64 10.44 -25.03 10.00
N GLY A 65 9.62 -25.45 10.97
CA GLY A 65 10.05 -26.06 12.24
C GLY A 65 10.06 -25.12 13.44
N GLU A 66 9.99 -23.80 13.23
CA GLU A 66 10.07 -22.77 14.27
C GLU A 66 9.30 -21.51 13.89
N ASP A 67 9.20 -20.55 14.82
CA ASP A 67 8.63 -19.21 14.57
C ASP A 67 9.47 -18.48 13.51
N PHE A 68 8.82 -17.88 12.53
CA PHE A 68 9.51 -17.22 11.42
C PHE A 68 8.79 -15.97 10.92
N TRP A 69 9.53 -15.19 10.15
CA TRP A 69 9.02 -14.09 9.36
C TRP A 69 9.69 -14.03 7.99
N LEU A 70 9.00 -13.41 7.04
CA LEU A 70 9.49 -13.11 5.70
C LEU A 70 9.01 -11.72 5.31
N THR A 71 9.61 -11.13 4.28
CA THR A 71 9.17 -9.82 3.75
C THR A 71 8.57 -10.01 2.37
N THR A 72 7.50 -9.28 2.06
CA THR A 72 7.13 -9.02 0.66
C THR A 72 8.06 -7.96 0.06
N TRP A 73 8.03 -7.80 -1.25
CA TRP A 73 8.77 -6.73 -1.91
C TRP A 73 7.86 -5.94 -2.83
N CYS A 74 8.30 -4.74 -3.15
CA CYS A 74 7.68 -3.91 -4.18
C CYS A 74 8.75 -3.45 -5.16
N ASN A 75 8.45 -3.52 -6.45
CA ASN A 75 9.35 -3.02 -7.49
C ASN A 75 9.42 -1.49 -7.39
N SER A 76 10.63 -0.96 -7.41
CA SER A 76 10.89 0.47 -7.37
C SER A 76 10.68 1.09 -8.75
N THR A 77 10.08 2.27 -8.80
CA THR A 77 10.17 3.17 -9.96
C THR A 77 11.27 4.22 -9.80
N ALA A 78 11.71 4.50 -8.58
CA ALA A 78 12.83 5.41 -8.31
C ALA A 78 14.21 4.85 -8.67
N PHE A 79 14.38 3.54 -8.57
CA PHE A 79 15.66 2.87 -8.76
C PHE A 79 15.47 1.67 -9.69
N GLU A 80 15.97 1.78 -10.91
CA GLU A 80 15.84 0.74 -11.93
C GLU A 80 16.35 -0.62 -11.40
N GLY A 81 15.50 -1.64 -11.50
CA GLY A 81 15.80 -3.00 -11.07
C GLY A 81 15.82 -3.24 -9.55
N LYS A 82 15.58 -2.22 -8.72
CA LYS A 82 15.54 -2.37 -7.26
C LYS A 82 14.20 -2.90 -6.78
N GLN A 83 14.24 -3.76 -5.79
CA GLN A 83 13.09 -4.22 -5.02
C GLN A 83 13.19 -3.68 -3.59
N LEU A 84 12.20 -2.88 -3.19
CA LEU A 84 12.16 -2.29 -1.85
C LEU A 84 11.60 -3.29 -0.84
N GLU A 85 12.03 -3.19 0.42
CA GLU A 85 11.50 -4.00 1.51
C GLU A 85 10.02 -3.63 1.76
N GLY A 86 9.10 -4.53 1.42
CA GLY A 86 7.67 -4.35 1.60
C GLY A 86 7.22 -4.60 3.04
N THR A 87 6.16 -5.39 3.17
CA THR A 87 5.55 -5.73 4.45
C THR A 87 6.06 -7.09 4.95
N ARG A 88 6.36 -7.21 6.24
CA ARG A 88 6.71 -8.50 6.83
C ARG A 88 5.48 -9.33 7.13
N ILE A 89 5.50 -10.60 6.75
CA ILE A 89 4.54 -11.62 7.16
C ILE A 89 5.19 -12.44 8.26
N THR A 90 4.53 -12.54 9.41
CA THR A 90 5.02 -13.25 10.59
C THR A 90 4.12 -14.42 10.93
N LEU A 91 4.71 -15.56 11.28
CA LEU A 91 3.98 -16.74 11.77
C LEU A 91 4.60 -17.18 13.10
N VAL A 92 3.84 -17.01 14.19
CA VAL A 92 4.28 -17.29 15.55
C VAL A 92 3.34 -18.27 16.23
N LYS A 93 3.84 -19.35 16.80
CA LYS A 93 3.03 -20.31 17.56
C LYS A 93 2.60 -19.70 18.91
N LYS A 94 1.32 -19.80 19.24
CA LYS A 94 0.73 -19.32 20.50
C LYS A 94 0.15 -20.49 21.28
N GLY A 95 0.83 -20.84 22.38
CA GLY A 95 0.43 -21.93 23.27
C GLY A 95 0.27 -23.27 22.54
N GLU A 96 -0.67 -24.08 23.01
CA GLU A 96 -0.89 -25.42 22.46
C GLU A 96 -1.75 -25.45 21.19
N HIS A 97 -2.57 -24.42 20.92
CA HIS A 97 -3.68 -24.54 19.94
C HIS A 97 -3.80 -23.41 18.91
N GLY A 98 -2.84 -22.47 18.81
CA GLY A 98 -2.97 -21.45 17.78
C GLY A 98 -1.69 -20.84 17.24
N PHE A 99 -1.89 -20.01 16.22
CA PHE A 99 -0.85 -19.24 15.55
C PHE A 99 -1.28 -17.79 15.47
N ASP A 100 -0.36 -16.88 15.77
CA ASP A 100 -0.46 -15.47 15.41
C ASP A 100 0.13 -15.32 14.01
N PHE A 101 -0.74 -15.14 13.03
CA PHE A 101 -0.39 -14.86 11.64
C PHE A 101 -0.75 -13.42 11.35
N ALA A 102 0.26 -12.62 11.04
CA ALA A 102 0.12 -11.18 11.00
C ALA A 102 1.03 -10.54 9.97
N ILE A 103 0.68 -9.31 9.58
CA ILE A 103 1.56 -8.43 8.83
C ILE A 103 2.15 -7.34 9.73
N ARG A 104 3.37 -6.91 9.40
CA ARG A 104 4.12 -5.88 10.13
C ARG A 104 4.85 -5.00 9.12
N THR A 105 4.72 -3.70 9.25
CA THR A 105 5.56 -2.76 8.51
C THR A 105 6.91 -2.65 9.20
N PRO A 106 8.03 -2.92 8.51
CA PRO A 106 9.37 -2.69 9.06
C PRO A 106 9.61 -1.19 9.27
N CYS A 107 10.17 -0.81 10.42
CA CYS A 107 10.52 0.57 10.75
C CYS A 107 12.05 0.75 10.79
N THR A 108 12.76 0.32 9.74
CA THR A 108 14.22 0.43 9.65
C THR A 108 14.62 1.73 8.93
N PRO A 109 15.70 2.43 9.34
CA PRO A 109 16.13 3.67 8.69
C PRO A 109 16.37 3.51 7.18
N ALA A 110 17.02 2.42 6.74
CA ALA A 110 17.27 2.15 5.33
C ALA A 110 15.97 2.04 4.50
N ARG A 111 14.94 1.43 5.06
CA ARG A 111 13.63 1.35 4.40
C ARG A 111 12.96 2.72 4.30
N TRP A 112 13.12 3.57 5.31
CA TRP A 112 12.61 4.93 5.26
C TRP A 112 13.29 5.76 4.16
N GLU A 113 14.62 5.68 4.04
CA GLU A 113 15.36 6.33 2.95
C GLU A 113 14.89 5.86 1.57
N ASP A 114 14.66 4.55 1.42
CA ASP A 114 14.15 3.96 0.18
C ASP A 114 12.76 4.50 -0.20
N PHE A 115 11.83 4.54 0.75
CA PHE A 115 10.47 5.04 0.47
C PHE A 115 10.39 6.56 0.41
N ASP A 116 11.30 7.30 1.03
CA ASP A 116 11.39 8.76 0.88
C ASP A 116 11.73 9.14 -0.56
N ALA A 117 12.73 8.47 -1.14
CA ALA A 117 13.08 8.63 -2.56
C ALA A 117 11.94 8.19 -3.49
N GLU A 118 11.30 7.06 -3.18
CA GLU A 118 10.19 6.54 -4.00
C GLU A 118 8.96 7.46 -3.97
N MET A 119 8.58 7.98 -2.79
CA MET A 119 7.49 8.93 -2.64
C MET A 119 7.81 10.26 -3.32
N THR A 120 9.06 10.72 -3.26
CA THR A 120 9.52 11.93 -3.97
C THR A 120 9.36 11.76 -5.47
N MET A 121 9.82 10.66 -6.05
CA MET A 121 9.67 10.42 -7.48
C MET A 121 8.19 10.28 -7.89
N ALA A 122 7.39 9.57 -7.10
CA ALA A 122 5.97 9.42 -7.37
C ALA A 122 5.22 10.77 -7.34
N TRP A 123 5.59 11.65 -6.41
CA TRP A 123 5.07 13.02 -6.35
C TRP A 123 5.49 13.85 -7.59
N GLU A 124 6.76 13.83 -7.95
CA GLU A 124 7.26 14.51 -9.15
C GLU A 124 6.56 14.01 -10.42
N ALA A 125 6.26 12.72 -10.52
CA ALA A 125 5.50 12.15 -11.63
C ALA A 125 4.08 12.73 -11.73
N ILE A 126 3.40 12.94 -10.60
CA ILE A 126 2.09 13.61 -10.57
C ILE A 126 2.22 15.06 -11.03
N CYS A 127 3.18 15.81 -10.49
CA CYS A 127 3.42 17.20 -10.88
C CYS A 127 3.73 17.33 -12.38
N ASN A 128 4.59 16.47 -12.91
CA ASN A 128 4.95 16.45 -14.33
C ASN A 128 3.75 16.10 -15.22
N ALA A 129 2.88 15.18 -14.77
CA ALA A 129 1.69 14.80 -15.51
C ALA A 129 0.61 15.90 -15.51
N TYR A 130 0.50 16.71 -14.46
CA TYR A 130 -0.61 17.65 -14.28
C TYR A 130 -0.24 19.13 -14.50
N CYS A 131 0.87 19.62 -13.92
CA CYS A 131 1.18 21.06 -13.79
C CYS A 131 1.58 21.78 -15.11
N GLY A 132 1.49 21.09 -16.25
CA GLY A 132 1.76 21.66 -17.58
C GLY A 132 0.49 21.82 -18.41
N LYS A 133 0.50 21.25 -19.61
CA LYS A 133 -0.61 21.34 -20.59
C LYS A 133 -1.94 20.78 -20.08
N ASN A 134 -1.89 19.89 -19.10
CA ASN A 134 -3.05 19.19 -18.56
C ASN A 134 -3.69 19.92 -17.38
N TYR A 135 -3.08 21.00 -16.91
CA TYR A 135 -3.59 21.77 -15.78
C TYR A 135 -4.98 22.31 -16.09
N GLY A 136 -5.93 22.07 -15.18
CA GLY A 136 -7.32 22.48 -15.36
C GLY A 136 -8.10 21.67 -16.41
N SER A 137 -7.52 20.62 -17.00
CA SER A 137 -8.22 19.76 -17.95
C SER A 137 -9.46 19.11 -17.32
N ALA A 138 -10.44 18.83 -18.17
CA ALA A 138 -11.67 18.11 -17.89
C ALA A 138 -11.81 16.85 -18.76
N ASP A 139 -10.82 16.58 -19.61
CA ASP A 139 -10.81 15.44 -20.51
C ASP A 139 -10.11 14.24 -19.85
N PHE A 140 -10.85 13.14 -19.67
CA PHE A 140 -10.33 11.95 -19.00
C PHE A 140 -9.23 11.24 -19.79
N ASP A 141 -9.24 11.34 -21.12
CA ASP A 141 -8.19 10.74 -21.94
C ASP A 141 -6.86 11.47 -21.69
N THR A 142 -6.91 12.81 -21.68
CA THR A 142 -5.78 13.65 -21.29
C THR A 142 -5.33 13.44 -19.84
N LEU A 143 -6.26 13.10 -18.92
CA LEU A 143 -5.99 12.89 -17.49
C LEU A 143 -5.63 11.44 -17.12
N GLU A 144 -5.54 10.51 -18.08
CA GLU A 144 -5.22 9.10 -17.79
C GLU A 144 -3.88 8.97 -17.06
N ASN A 145 -2.82 9.61 -17.57
CA ASN A 145 -1.50 9.59 -16.96
C ASN A 145 -1.48 10.21 -15.54
N VAL A 146 -2.35 11.21 -15.29
CA VAL A 146 -2.48 11.83 -13.97
C VAL A 146 -3.08 10.84 -12.97
N ARG A 147 -4.15 10.15 -13.36
CA ARG A 147 -4.79 9.14 -12.51
C ARG A 147 -3.86 7.97 -12.21
N ASP A 148 -3.15 7.48 -13.22
CA ASP A 148 -2.18 6.38 -13.07
C ASP A 148 -1.01 6.80 -12.13
N ALA A 149 -0.52 8.04 -12.24
CA ALA A 149 0.50 8.57 -11.34
C ALA A 149 0.00 8.70 -9.89
N ILE A 150 -1.23 9.15 -9.68
CA ILE A 150 -1.87 9.22 -8.35
C ILE A 150 -2.01 7.82 -7.74
N LEU A 151 -2.45 6.83 -8.53
CA LEU A 151 -2.54 5.43 -8.09
C LEU A 151 -1.16 4.86 -7.75
N ARG A 152 -0.12 5.17 -8.53
CA ARG A 152 1.25 4.75 -8.24
C ARG A 152 1.79 5.34 -6.93
N MET A 153 1.56 6.64 -6.67
CA MET A 153 1.93 7.22 -5.38
C MET A 153 1.16 6.58 -4.23
N THR A 154 -0.12 6.25 -4.45
CA THR A 154 -0.97 5.56 -3.46
C THR A 154 -0.46 4.14 -3.17
N TYR A 155 0.01 3.41 -4.18
CA TYR A 155 0.66 2.11 -4.02
C TYR A 155 1.87 2.19 -3.08
N TYR A 156 2.75 3.16 -3.30
CA TYR A 156 3.93 3.34 -2.46
C TYR A 156 3.58 3.83 -1.06
N TRP A 157 2.56 4.68 -0.91
CA TRP A 157 2.04 5.05 0.41
C TRP A 157 1.59 3.81 1.21
N TYR A 158 0.83 2.91 0.59
CA TYR A 158 0.36 1.69 1.25
C TYR A 158 1.45 0.65 1.51
N ASN A 159 2.50 0.62 0.70
CA ASN A 159 3.67 -0.19 1.03
C ASN A 159 4.49 0.47 2.14
N PHE A 160 4.74 1.78 2.08
CA PHE A 160 5.51 2.53 3.06
C PHE A 160 4.87 2.47 4.45
N MET A 161 3.55 2.68 4.54
CA MET A 161 2.76 2.81 5.78
C MET A 161 3.36 3.85 6.73
N PRO A 162 3.44 5.14 6.33
CA PRO A 162 4.21 6.16 7.08
C PRO A 162 3.65 6.51 8.46
N LEU A 163 2.36 6.26 8.70
CA LEU A 163 1.71 6.63 9.95
C LEU A 163 1.67 5.46 10.93
N SER A 164 1.90 5.75 12.21
CA SER A 164 1.75 4.78 13.29
C SER A 164 0.36 4.12 13.33
N ARG A 165 -0.68 4.87 12.95
CA ARG A 165 -2.06 4.39 12.79
C ARG A 165 -2.76 5.16 11.67
N GLY A 166 -3.64 4.49 10.94
CA GLY A 166 -4.52 5.14 9.97
C GLY A 166 -3.94 5.29 8.55
N SER A 167 -2.74 4.79 8.24
CA SER A 167 -2.16 4.86 6.89
C SER A 167 -3.11 4.40 5.78
N GLY A 168 -3.93 3.36 6.03
CA GLY A 168 -4.93 2.87 5.07
C GLY A 168 -6.00 3.92 4.71
N VAL A 169 -6.63 4.54 5.72
CA VAL A 169 -7.67 5.55 5.49
C VAL A 169 -7.07 6.85 5.00
N VAL A 170 -5.94 7.29 5.56
CA VAL A 170 -5.29 8.54 5.14
C VAL A 170 -4.78 8.42 3.71
N GLY A 171 -4.20 7.29 3.32
CA GLY A 171 -3.77 7.05 1.94
C GLY A 171 -4.93 7.12 0.96
N PHE A 172 -6.10 6.59 1.34
CA PHE A 172 -7.30 6.68 0.51
C PHE A 172 -7.78 8.13 0.39
N VAL A 173 -7.82 8.88 1.49
CA VAL A 173 -8.19 10.31 1.49
C VAL A 173 -7.24 11.11 0.62
N VAL A 174 -5.92 10.92 0.74
CA VAL A 174 -4.91 11.59 -0.08
C VAL A 174 -5.13 11.29 -1.57
N MET A 175 -5.36 10.02 -1.93
CA MET A 175 -5.69 9.62 -3.30
C MET A 175 -6.91 10.39 -3.83
N LEU A 176 -8.01 10.43 -3.06
CA LEU A 176 -9.22 11.17 -3.44
C LEU A 176 -8.98 12.68 -3.55
N SER A 177 -8.22 13.26 -2.63
CA SER A 177 -7.89 14.69 -2.65
C SER A 177 -7.06 15.07 -3.87
N LEU A 178 -6.12 14.22 -4.30
CA LEU A 178 -5.34 14.47 -5.52
C LEU A 178 -6.18 14.36 -6.79
N LEU A 179 -7.10 13.38 -6.83
CA LEU A 179 -8.06 13.28 -7.93
C LEU A 179 -8.95 14.53 -7.98
N LEU A 180 -9.46 14.96 -6.82
CA LEU A 180 -10.30 16.16 -6.71
C LEU A 180 -9.55 17.42 -7.13
N ALA A 181 -8.28 17.58 -6.71
CA ALA A 181 -7.40 18.67 -7.13
C ALA A 181 -7.16 18.68 -8.65
N ALA A 182 -7.26 17.52 -9.29
CA ALA A 182 -7.19 17.34 -10.74
C ALA A 182 -8.58 17.34 -11.44
N ASN A 183 -9.59 17.97 -10.84
CA ASN A 183 -10.98 18.07 -11.33
C ASN A 183 -11.73 16.73 -11.45
N MET A 184 -11.32 15.70 -10.71
CA MET A 184 -11.95 14.37 -10.74
C MET A 184 -12.55 14.03 -9.39
N GLU A 185 -13.86 14.17 -9.28
CA GLU A 185 -14.63 13.83 -8.09
C GLU A 185 -14.97 12.34 -8.06
N PHE A 186 -14.59 11.67 -6.98
CA PHE A 186 -15.02 10.30 -6.72
C PHE A 186 -16.44 10.31 -6.13
N THR A 187 -17.39 9.70 -6.83
CA THR A 187 -18.81 9.63 -6.40
C THR A 187 -19.28 8.21 -6.08
N GLY A 188 -18.35 7.25 -6.09
CA GLY A 188 -18.63 5.85 -5.86
C GLY A 188 -18.40 5.39 -4.42
N SER A 189 -18.29 4.08 -4.28
CA SER A 189 -17.85 3.42 -3.06
C SER A 189 -16.80 2.37 -3.38
N ILE A 190 -15.97 2.02 -2.39
CA ILE A 190 -15.07 0.88 -2.52
C ILE A 190 -15.93 -0.39 -2.68
N PRO A 191 -15.64 -1.26 -3.66
CA PRO A 191 -16.37 -2.52 -3.84
C PRO A 191 -16.43 -3.35 -2.56
N GLN A 192 -17.56 -4.02 -2.34
CA GLN A 192 -17.75 -4.85 -1.16
C GLN A 192 -16.68 -5.96 -1.10
N GLY A 193 -16.03 -6.09 0.05
CA GLY A 193 -14.98 -7.09 0.28
C GLY A 193 -13.59 -6.66 -0.19
N LEU A 194 -13.45 -5.52 -0.89
CA LEU A 194 -12.17 -4.98 -1.30
C LEU A 194 -11.56 -4.13 -0.17
N GLN A 195 -10.25 -4.26 0.04
CA GLN A 195 -9.47 -3.39 0.90
C GLN A 195 -8.28 -2.85 0.09
N VAL A 196 -8.31 -1.56 -0.26
CA VAL A 196 -7.39 -0.95 -1.23
C VAL A 196 -5.93 -1.04 -0.77
N ASP A 197 -5.67 -0.91 0.54
CA ASP A 197 -4.33 -1.06 1.10
C ASP A 197 -3.76 -2.47 0.89
N TRP A 198 -4.59 -3.51 0.96
CA TRP A 198 -4.18 -4.88 0.72
C TRP A 198 -3.89 -5.19 -0.74
N GLU A 199 -4.58 -4.55 -1.68
CA GLU A 199 -4.23 -4.65 -3.10
C GLU A 199 -2.79 -4.18 -3.34
N ALA A 200 -2.32 -3.15 -2.62
CA ALA A 200 -0.94 -2.70 -2.73
C ALA A 200 0.04 -3.61 -1.98
N ILE A 201 -0.28 -4.01 -0.74
CA ILE A 201 0.61 -4.82 0.12
C ILE A 201 0.91 -6.19 -0.50
N LEU A 202 -0.06 -6.78 -1.20
CA LEU A 202 0.03 -8.12 -1.77
C LEU A 202 0.49 -8.13 -3.23
N SER A 203 0.74 -6.96 -3.83
CA SER A 203 1.22 -6.81 -5.21
C SER A 203 2.69 -6.42 -5.24
N LEU A 204 3.48 -7.21 -5.96
CA LEU A 204 4.91 -6.93 -6.20
C LEU A 204 5.13 -5.72 -7.12
N ASP A 205 4.25 -5.54 -8.11
CA ASP A 205 4.41 -4.53 -9.15
C ASP A 205 3.38 -3.40 -9.00
N PRO A 206 3.80 -2.12 -9.06
CA PRO A 206 2.88 -0.98 -8.95
C PRO A 206 1.82 -0.96 -10.05
N ASN A 207 2.13 -1.40 -11.28
CA ASN A 207 1.13 -1.37 -12.36
C ASN A 207 0.04 -2.41 -12.15
N SER A 208 0.36 -3.56 -11.55
CA SER A 208 -0.65 -4.55 -11.14
C SER A 208 -1.67 -3.95 -10.17
N PHE A 209 -1.22 -3.11 -9.23
CA PHE A 209 -2.11 -2.37 -8.34
C PHE A 209 -2.94 -1.33 -9.10
N VAL A 210 -2.30 -0.54 -9.97
CA VAL A 210 -2.98 0.48 -10.79
C VAL A 210 -4.10 -0.17 -11.61
N ASP A 211 -3.80 -1.26 -12.31
CA ASP A 211 -4.77 -1.98 -13.14
C ASP A 211 -5.94 -2.52 -12.31
N SER A 212 -5.66 -3.12 -11.15
CA SER A 212 -6.70 -3.62 -10.22
C SER A 212 -7.62 -2.48 -9.77
N VAL A 213 -7.06 -1.37 -9.29
CA VAL A 213 -7.84 -0.25 -8.74
C VAL A 213 -8.60 0.52 -9.83
N LYS A 214 -7.99 0.67 -11.01
CA LYS A 214 -8.57 1.33 -12.18
C LYS A 214 -9.94 0.75 -12.56
N THR A 215 -10.10 -0.57 -12.47
CA THR A 215 -11.34 -1.27 -12.88
C THR A 215 -12.61 -0.77 -12.20
N TRP A 216 -12.52 -0.35 -10.94
CA TRP A 216 -13.67 0.10 -10.16
C TRP A 216 -13.61 1.60 -9.84
N LEU A 217 -12.42 2.19 -9.73
CA LEU A 217 -12.27 3.60 -9.42
C LEU A 217 -12.66 4.48 -10.61
N TYR A 218 -12.11 4.21 -11.80
CA TYR A 218 -12.26 5.13 -12.94
C TYR A 218 -13.71 5.30 -13.40
N PRO A 219 -14.55 4.24 -13.46
CA PRO A 219 -15.97 4.39 -13.81
C PRO A 219 -16.77 5.27 -12.85
N THR A 220 -16.26 5.55 -11.64
CA THR A 220 -16.96 6.31 -10.60
C THR A 220 -16.48 7.76 -10.49
N LEU A 221 -15.46 8.14 -11.27
CA LEU A 221 -14.95 9.50 -11.35
C LEU A 221 -15.85 10.36 -12.23
N LYS A 222 -16.16 11.56 -11.75
CA LYS A 222 -16.87 12.59 -12.53
C LYS A 222 -16.00 13.83 -12.63
N VAL A 223 -16.05 14.47 -13.78
CA VAL A 223 -15.46 15.80 -13.93
C VAL A 223 -16.19 16.75 -13.00
N THR A 224 -15.43 17.48 -12.19
CA THR A 224 -15.96 18.50 -11.29
C THR A 224 -15.18 19.79 -11.49
N THR A 225 -15.88 20.91 -11.54
CA THR A 225 -15.27 22.25 -11.51
C THR A 225 -15.67 22.99 -10.24
N SER A 226 -16.21 22.28 -9.24
CA SER A 226 -16.67 22.83 -7.98
C SER A 226 -15.60 23.68 -7.27
N LEU A 227 -14.32 23.35 -7.47
CA LEU A 227 -13.20 24.11 -6.93
C LEU A 227 -12.89 25.42 -7.69
N LYS A 228 -13.40 25.62 -8.92
CA LYS A 228 -13.11 26.83 -9.73
C LYS A 228 -13.75 28.10 -9.17
N ASP A 229 -14.85 27.95 -8.42
CA ASP A 229 -15.55 29.08 -7.82
C ASP A 229 -14.93 29.53 -6.49
N TYR A 230 -13.98 28.75 -5.95
CA TYR A 230 -13.23 29.14 -4.75
C TYR A 230 -12.13 30.12 -5.13
N PRO A 231 -11.94 31.20 -4.34
CA PRO A 231 -10.91 32.17 -4.63
C PRO A 231 -9.53 31.56 -4.41
N ASP A 232 -8.56 31.97 -5.24
CA ASP A 232 -7.19 31.52 -5.12
C ASP A 232 -6.61 31.90 -3.75
N ILE A 233 -5.93 30.96 -3.09
CA ILE A 233 -5.43 31.16 -1.72
C ILE A 233 -4.45 32.34 -1.68
N ALA A 234 -3.55 32.45 -2.67
CA ALA A 234 -2.58 33.55 -2.71
C ALA A 234 -3.27 34.90 -2.97
N SER A 235 -4.37 34.91 -3.73
CA SER A 235 -5.21 36.11 -3.90
C SER A 235 -6.04 36.47 -2.65
N THR A 236 -6.33 35.49 -1.79
CA THR A 236 -7.24 35.65 -0.63
C THR A 236 -6.48 35.96 0.67
N PHE A 237 -5.28 35.42 0.83
CA PHE A 237 -4.48 35.50 2.05
C PHE A 237 -3.10 36.08 1.75
N GLU A 238 -2.87 37.33 2.15
CA GLU A 238 -1.62 38.05 1.88
C GLU A 238 -0.39 37.43 2.57
N THR A 239 -0.59 36.64 3.64
CA THR A 239 0.51 36.04 4.42
C THR A 239 0.20 34.60 4.83
N THR A 240 1.24 33.78 5.01
CA THR A 240 1.11 32.44 5.61
C THR A 240 0.43 32.49 6.98
N GLY A 241 0.68 33.54 7.77
CA GLY A 241 0.02 33.76 9.05
C GLY A 241 -1.50 33.91 8.92
N SER A 242 -1.99 34.61 7.89
CA SER A 242 -3.43 34.73 7.63
C SER A 242 -4.10 33.42 7.22
N VAL A 243 -3.39 32.54 6.49
CA VAL A 243 -3.86 31.18 6.20
C VAL A 243 -4.00 30.36 7.48
N ILE A 244 -2.98 30.37 8.33
CA ILE A 244 -3.01 29.64 9.61
C ILE A 244 -4.14 30.16 10.51
N ALA A 245 -4.30 31.48 10.61
CA ALA A 245 -5.37 32.07 11.41
C ALA A 245 -6.77 31.63 10.94
N ALA A 246 -7.02 31.65 9.62
CA ALA A 246 -8.30 31.21 9.05
C ALA A 246 -8.57 29.70 9.22
N LEU A 247 -7.52 28.87 9.19
CA LEU A 247 -7.63 27.43 9.45
C LEU A 247 -7.72 27.08 10.96
N SER A 248 -7.39 28.05 11.83
CA SER A 248 -7.40 27.88 13.28
C SER A 248 -8.59 28.55 13.96
N SER A 249 -9.39 29.33 13.23
CA SER A 249 -10.66 29.85 13.71
C SER A 249 -11.69 28.71 13.68
N PHE A 250 -11.96 28.15 14.85
CA PHE A 250 -13.18 27.39 15.10
C PHE A 250 -14.23 28.39 15.57
N ASP A 251 -15.37 28.46 14.88
CA ASP A 251 -16.58 29.00 15.50
C ASP A 251 -17.09 27.94 16.49
N ASP A 252 -17.24 28.32 17.76
CA ASP A 252 -17.88 27.50 18.82
C ASP A 252 -19.36 27.21 18.51
#